data_AF-A0A4W2H549-F1
#
_entry.id   AF-A0A4W2H549-F1
#
_cell.length_a   1.000
_cell.length_b   1.000
_cell.length_c   1.000
_cell.angle_alpha   90.00
_cell.angle_beta   90.00
_cell.angle_gamma   90.00
#
_symmetry.space_group_name_H-M   'P 1'
#
loop_
_entity.id
_entity.type
_entity.pdbx_description
1 polymer ?
#
loop_
_entity_poly.entity_id
_entity_poly.type
_entity_poly.pdbx_seq_one_letter_code
_entity_poly.pdbx_strand_id
1 'polypeptide(L)'
;MSAHRRRRRAVLCRCTAPFIRTSAYLQLPFLSAARGGKMAVQISKKRKFVADGIFKAELNEFLTRELAEDGYSGVEVRVTPTRTEIIILATRTQNVLGEKGRRIRELTAVVQKRFGFPEGSVELYAEKVATRGLCAIAQAESLRYKLLGGLAVRRACYGVLRFIMESGAKGCEVVVSGKLRGQRAKSMKFVDGLMIHSGDPVNYYVDTAVRHVLLRQGVLGIKVKIMLPWDPTEGWKARATCHAPAGTHSIIGLLGRWIWNLNVALQRPLIKSF
;
A
#
# COMPACT_ATOMS: atom_id res chain seq x y z
N MET A 1 -60.28 46.64 -3.55
CA MET A 1 -59.44 47.60 -2.81
C MET A 1 -58.08 46.95 -2.59
N SER A 2 -57.14 47.18 -3.52
CA SER A 2 -55.95 48.04 -3.32
C SER A 2 -54.85 47.30 -2.52
N ALA A 3 -53.93 46.56 -3.13
CA ALA A 3 -52.72 46.99 -3.87
C ALA A 3 -51.44 47.00 -3.01
N HIS A 4 -50.48 46.11 -3.34
CA HIS A 4 -49.00 46.22 -3.30
C HIS A 4 -48.41 44.79 -3.22
N ARG A 5 -47.98 44.09 -4.29
CA ARG A 5 -46.96 44.33 -5.33
C ARG A 5 -45.60 44.78 -4.79
N ARG A 6 -44.62 43.85 -4.84
CA ARG A 6 -43.34 44.05 -5.57
C ARG A 6 -42.62 42.72 -5.82
N ARG A 7 -42.76 42.26 -7.07
CA ARG A 7 -41.85 41.35 -7.78
C ARG A 7 -40.55 42.11 -8.11
N ARG A 8 -39.41 41.42 -8.14
CA ARG A 8 -38.29 41.78 -9.02
C ARG A 8 -37.87 40.56 -9.83
N ARG A 9 -38.13 40.63 -11.14
CA ARG A 9 -37.60 39.78 -12.20
C ARG A 9 -36.51 40.57 -12.93
N ALA A 10 -35.51 39.83 -13.40
CA ALA A 10 -34.76 39.99 -14.66
C ALA A 10 -33.94 41.25 -14.92
N VAL A 11 -32.65 41.04 -15.23
CA VAL A 11 -32.00 41.67 -16.39
C VAL A 11 -31.12 40.61 -17.08
N LEU A 12 -31.51 40.24 -18.29
CA LEU A 12 -30.63 39.65 -19.31
C LEU A 12 -29.58 40.69 -19.73
N CYS A 13 -28.37 40.27 -20.06
CA CYS A 13 -27.63 40.95 -21.13
C CYS A 13 -26.83 39.94 -21.96
N ARG A 14 -27.29 39.77 -23.21
CA ARG A 14 -26.55 39.23 -24.34
C ARG A 14 -25.78 40.39 -24.99
N CYS A 15 -24.52 40.18 -25.35
CA CYS A 15 -23.82 40.88 -26.44
C CYS A 15 -22.83 39.85 -27.03
N THR A 16 -23.12 39.12 -28.10
CA THR A 16 -22.87 39.45 -29.53
C THR A 16 -21.45 39.94 -29.84
N ALA A 17 -20.80 39.16 -30.71
CA ALA A 17 -19.49 39.38 -31.35
C ALA A 17 -19.36 40.73 -32.09
N PRO A 18 -18.15 41.08 -32.56
CA PRO A 18 -17.93 40.85 -33.98
C PRO A 18 -16.54 40.32 -34.36
N PHE A 19 -16.59 39.66 -35.51
CA PHE A 19 -15.55 39.05 -36.30
C PHE A 19 -15.10 40.07 -37.36
N ILE A 20 -13.85 40.57 -37.35
CA ILE A 20 -13.24 41.23 -38.53
C ILE A 20 -11.79 40.74 -38.66
N ARG A 21 -11.52 40.13 -39.82
CA ARG A 21 -10.21 39.87 -40.42
C ARG A 21 -9.49 41.18 -40.71
N THR A 22 -8.18 41.23 -40.49
CA THR A 22 -7.24 41.77 -41.49
C THR A 22 -5.90 41.06 -41.38
N SER A 23 -5.49 40.51 -42.52
CA SER A 23 -4.18 40.00 -42.87
C SER A 23 -3.12 41.11 -42.81
N ALA A 24 -1.89 40.79 -42.40
CA ALA A 24 -0.64 41.12 -43.11
C ALA A 24 0.60 41.10 -42.19
N TYR A 25 1.54 40.24 -42.56
CA TYR A 25 2.99 40.46 -42.58
C TYR A 25 3.72 40.95 -41.31
N LEU A 26 4.49 40.02 -40.73
CA LEU A 26 5.93 40.23 -40.50
C LEU A 26 6.67 38.90 -40.44
N GLN A 27 7.57 38.71 -41.41
CA GLN A 27 8.62 37.68 -41.41
C GLN A 27 9.47 37.76 -40.13
N LEU A 28 9.82 36.62 -39.53
CA LEU A 28 11.14 36.01 -39.72
C LEU A 28 11.23 34.62 -39.03
N PRO A 29 11.99 33.68 -39.62
CA PRO A 29 12.23 32.33 -39.08
C PRO A 29 13.49 32.34 -38.22
N PHE A 30 13.46 31.81 -36.99
CA PHE A 30 14.70 31.61 -36.22
C PHE A 30 14.57 30.43 -35.24
N LEU A 31 15.47 29.45 -35.44
CA LEU A 31 16.04 28.48 -34.50
C LEU A 31 15.07 27.60 -33.69
N SER A 32 15.02 26.30 -33.97
CA SER A 32 15.99 25.29 -33.47
C SER A 32 15.87 25.01 -31.97
N ALA A 33 15.59 23.75 -31.67
CA ALA A 33 15.80 23.02 -30.44
C ALA A 33 16.64 23.73 -29.34
N ALA A 34 16.03 23.94 -28.18
CA ALA A 34 16.75 24.06 -26.92
C ALA A 34 16.18 23.06 -25.92
N ARG A 35 16.98 22.01 -25.71
CA ARG A 35 16.81 20.98 -24.69
C ARG A 35 16.55 21.65 -23.34
N GLY A 36 15.35 21.48 -22.80
CA GLY A 36 15.06 21.76 -21.40
C GLY A 36 15.64 20.67 -20.49
N GLY A 37 16.95 20.44 -20.57
CA GLY A 37 17.67 19.68 -19.55
C GLY A 37 17.66 20.51 -18.27
N LYS A 38 16.65 20.33 -17.43
CA LYS A 38 16.63 20.88 -16.07
C LYS A 38 17.92 20.39 -15.39
N MET A 39 18.89 21.28 -15.22
CA MET A 39 20.02 21.00 -14.35
C MET A 39 19.45 20.64 -12.98
N ALA A 40 19.73 19.41 -12.52
CA ALA A 40 19.35 19.02 -11.17
C ALA A 40 20.05 19.99 -10.22
N VAL A 41 19.28 20.81 -9.51
CA VAL A 41 19.81 21.65 -8.43
C VAL A 41 20.65 20.74 -7.54
N GLN A 42 21.87 21.14 -7.23
CA GLN A 42 22.77 20.32 -6.43
C GLN A 42 22.23 20.27 -4.99
N ILE A 43 21.45 19.21 -4.68
CA ILE A 43 20.84 19.03 -3.37
C ILE A 43 21.85 18.35 -2.43
N SER A 44 21.97 18.86 -1.22
CA SER A 44 22.78 18.21 -0.17
C SER A 44 22.25 16.80 0.13
N LYS A 45 23.15 15.85 0.45
CA LYS A 45 22.76 14.46 0.77
C LYS A 45 21.67 14.38 1.85
N LYS A 46 21.76 15.20 2.90
CA LYS A 46 20.75 15.27 3.99
C LYS A 46 19.37 15.65 3.47
N ARG A 47 19.29 16.73 2.67
CA ARG A 47 18.03 17.19 2.07
C ARG A 47 17.45 16.17 1.09
N LYS A 48 18.30 15.43 0.38
CA LYS A 48 17.86 14.34 -0.52
C LYS A 48 17.12 13.25 0.26
N PHE A 49 17.72 12.72 1.34
CA PHE A 49 17.07 11.70 2.18
C PHE A 49 15.74 12.17 2.78
N VAL A 50 15.67 13.44 3.20
CA VAL A 50 14.44 14.02 3.73
C VAL A 50 13.38 14.13 2.63
N ALA A 51 13.75 14.58 1.43
CA ALA A 51 12.84 14.66 0.29
C ALA A 51 12.31 13.28 -0.11
N ASP A 52 13.17 12.25 -0.16
CA ASP A 52 12.79 10.87 -0.47
C ASP A 52 11.82 10.31 0.61
N GLY A 53 12.03 10.67 1.88
CA GLY A 53 11.13 10.30 2.98
C GLY A 53 9.75 10.97 2.87
N ILE A 54 9.71 12.26 2.54
CA ILE A 54 8.47 13.01 2.31
C ILE A 54 7.71 12.40 1.13
N PHE A 55 8.42 12.08 0.04
CA PHE A 55 7.85 11.42 -1.14
C PHE A 55 7.17 10.09 -0.78
N LYS A 56 7.85 9.23 -0.01
CA LYS A 56 7.27 7.96 0.43
C LYS A 56 6.04 8.16 1.34
N ALA A 57 6.10 9.13 2.25
CA ALA A 57 4.97 9.42 3.15
C ALA A 57 3.74 9.93 2.38
N GLU A 58 3.94 10.82 1.41
CA GLU A 58 2.88 11.38 0.57
C GLU A 58 2.22 10.31 -0.32
N LEU A 59 3.02 9.42 -0.91
CA LEU A 59 2.52 8.25 -1.65
C LEU A 59 1.73 7.31 -0.74
N ASN A 60 2.23 7.02 0.45
CA ASN A 60 1.57 6.12 1.38
C ASN A 60 0.20 6.66 1.82
N GLU A 61 0.11 7.95 2.11
CA GLU A 61 -1.16 8.58 2.50
C GLU A 61 -2.15 8.62 1.34
N PHE A 62 -1.67 8.88 0.12
CA PHE A 62 -2.50 8.84 -1.09
C PHE A 62 -3.09 7.44 -1.32
N LEU A 63 -2.24 6.41 -1.34
CA LEU A 63 -2.67 5.03 -1.57
C LEU A 63 -3.57 4.50 -0.44
N THR A 64 -3.32 4.88 0.81
CA THR A 64 -4.17 4.48 1.95
C THR A 64 -5.60 5.02 1.82
N ARG A 65 -5.80 6.17 1.18
CA ARG A 65 -7.13 6.76 0.97
C ARG A 65 -7.85 6.11 -0.21
N GLU A 66 -7.17 5.99 -1.34
CA GLU A 66 -7.75 5.43 -2.58
C GLU A 66 -7.99 3.92 -2.47
N LEU A 67 -7.04 3.17 -1.91
CA LEU A 67 -7.06 1.71 -1.85
C LEU A 67 -7.60 1.16 -0.53
N ALA A 68 -8.30 1.98 0.26
CA ALA A 68 -8.91 1.54 1.51
C ALA A 68 -9.83 0.32 1.29
N GLU A 69 -10.51 0.28 0.15
CA GLU A 69 -11.42 -0.80 -0.22
C GLU A 69 -10.73 -2.07 -0.68
N ASP A 70 -9.47 -2.00 -1.10
CA ASP A 70 -8.76 -3.12 -1.73
C ASP A 70 -7.88 -3.89 -0.74
N GLY A 71 -7.72 -3.37 0.48
CA GLY A 71 -6.93 -3.98 1.54
C GLY A 71 -5.44 -3.78 1.29
N TYR A 72 -5.02 -2.52 1.41
CA TYR A 72 -3.65 -2.06 1.22
C TYR A 72 -2.79 -2.38 2.44
N SER A 73 -1.55 -2.82 2.25
CA SER A 73 -0.63 -3.13 3.34
C SER A 73 0.57 -2.18 3.37
N GLY A 74 1.08 -1.77 2.21
CA GLY A 74 2.23 -0.89 2.15
C GLY A 74 2.71 -0.62 0.73
N VAL A 75 3.69 0.28 0.64
CA VAL A 75 4.33 0.68 -0.61
C VAL A 75 5.84 0.57 -0.49
N GLU A 76 6.44 -0.06 -1.50
CA GLU A 76 7.88 -0.07 -1.71
C GLU A 76 8.21 0.73 -2.96
N VAL A 77 9.20 1.61 -2.84
CA VAL A 77 9.67 2.44 -3.95
C VAL A 77 11.09 2.01 -4.25
N ARG A 78 11.33 1.54 -5.47
CA ARG A 78 12.67 1.26 -6.00
C ARG A 78 13.00 2.34 -7.01
N VAL A 79 14.04 3.11 -6.72
CA VAL A 79 14.48 4.22 -7.57
C VAL A 79 15.65 3.76 -8.41
N THR A 80 15.40 3.56 -9.70
CA THR A 80 16.42 3.43 -10.74
C THR A 80 16.63 4.82 -11.33
N PRO A 81 17.85 5.26 -11.67
CA PRO A 81 18.11 6.59 -12.23
C PRO A 81 17.25 6.92 -13.47
N THR A 82 16.82 5.90 -14.20
CA THR A 82 15.98 6.02 -15.40
C THR A 82 14.49 5.80 -15.12
N ARG A 83 14.13 5.02 -14.09
CA ARG A 83 12.75 4.58 -13.81
C ARG A 83 12.48 4.49 -12.31
N THR A 84 11.30 4.92 -11.89
CA THR A 84 10.82 4.71 -10.52
C THR A 84 9.76 3.62 -10.53
N GLU A 85 10.09 2.51 -9.89
CA GLU A 85 9.19 1.37 -9.74
C GLU A 85 8.52 1.47 -8.38
N ILE A 86 7.19 1.53 -8.39
CA ILE A 86 6.38 1.59 -7.18
C ILE A 86 5.63 0.27 -7.06
N ILE A 87 5.96 -0.51 -6.04
CA ILE A 87 5.36 -1.79 -5.74
C ILE A 87 4.31 -1.58 -4.64
N ILE A 88 3.06 -1.81 -5.00
CA ILE A 88 1.91 -1.74 -4.09
C ILE A 88 1.66 -3.13 -3.54
N LEU A 89 1.80 -3.26 -2.22
CA LEU A 89 1.47 -4.49 -1.50
C LEU A 89 0.00 -4.45 -1.11
N ALA A 90 -0.80 -5.33 -1.72
CA ALA A 90 -2.23 -5.41 -1.49
C ALA A 90 -2.70 -6.85 -1.31
N THR A 91 -3.82 -7.03 -0.61
CA THR A 91 -4.45 -8.35 -0.45
C THR A 91 -5.27 -8.75 -1.68
N ARG A 92 -5.95 -7.79 -2.32
CA ARG A 92 -6.75 -7.98 -3.54
C ARG A 92 -6.13 -7.23 -4.71
N THR A 93 -5.12 -7.82 -5.33
CA THR A 93 -4.42 -7.25 -6.49
C THR A 93 -5.33 -7.04 -7.70
N GLN A 94 -6.34 -7.89 -7.89
CA GLN A 94 -7.28 -7.78 -9.01
C GLN A 94 -8.06 -6.45 -9.00
N ASN A 95 -8.47 -5.98 -7.82
CA ASN A 95 -9.19 -4.71 -7.73
C ASN A 95 -8.26 -3.52 -7.96
N VAL A 96 -7.00 -3.61 -7.50
CA VAL A 96 -5.98 -2.58 -7.74
C VAL A 96 -5.69 -2.44 -9.24
N LEU A 97 -5.66 -3.56 -9.97
CA LEU A 97 -5.55 -3.58 -11.42
C LEU A 97 -6.78 -2.93 -12.09
N GLY A 98 -7.98 -3.26 -11.59
CA GLY A 98 -9.25 -2.82 -12.13
C GLY A 98 -9.58 -3.48 -13.48
N GLU A 99 -10.62 -2.99 -14.15
CA GLU A 99 -11.04 -3.51 -15.45
C GLU A 99 -9.98 -3.24 -16.52
N LYS A 100 -9.40 -4.29 -17.11
CA LYS A 100 -8.37 -4.21 -18.16
C LYS A 100 -7.19 -3.28 -17.80
N GLY A 101 -6.83 -3.18 -16.51
CA GLY A 101 -5.73 -2.32 -16.05
C GLY A 101 -6.05 -0.83 -16.02
N ARG A 102 -7.33 -0.43 -16.11
CA ARG A 102 -7.75 0.97 -16.11
C ARG A 102 -7.33 1.70 -14.83
N ARG A 103 -7.52 1.10 -13.67
CA ARG A 103 -7.23 1.74 -12.37
C ARG A 103 -5.74 2.02 -12.19
N ILE A 104 -4.86 1.10 -12.60
CA ILE A 104 -3.40 1.35 -12.57
C ILE A 104 -3.00 2.49 -13.49
N ARG A 105 -3.58 2.58 -14.70
CA ARG A 105 -3.29 3.69 -15.62
C ARG A 105 -3.73 5.04 -15.04
N GLU A 106 -4.88 5.07 -14.37
CA GLU A 106 -5.36 6.25 -13.66
C GLU A 106 -4.41 6.64 -12.50
N LEU A 107 -4.00 5.68 -11.68
CA LEU A 107 -3.05 5.89 -10.58
C LEU A 107 -1.69 6.39 -11.11
N THR A 108 -1.16 5.78 -12.18
CA THR A 108 0.10 6.22 -12.80
C THR A 108 -0.01 7.65 -13.30
N ALA A 109 -1.12 8.02 -13.95
CA ALA A 109 -1.33 9.37 -14.46
C ALA A 109 -1.42 10.42 -13.34
N VAL A 110 -2.07 10.09 -12.20
CA VAL A 110 -2.14 10.98 -11.04
C VAL A 110 -0.76 11.18 -10.42
N VAL A 111 0.00 10.10 -10.22
CA VAL A 111 1.35 10.15 -9.66
C VAL A 111 2.29 10.95 -10.58
N GLN A 112 2.25 10.72 -11.88
CA GLN A 112 3.06 11.47 -12.86
C GLN A 112 2.77 12.98 -12.81
N LYS A 113 1.48 13.37 -12.81
CA LYS A 113 1.07 14.79 -12.78
C LYS A 113 1.45 15.48 -11.47
N ARG A 114 1.33 14.78 -10.34
CA ARG A 114 1.59 15.36 -9.02
C ARG A 114 3.09 15.63 -8.79
N PHE A 115 3.94 14.70 -9.21
CA PHE A 115 5.38 14.80 -8.98
C PHE A 115 6.17 15.39 -10.17
N GLY A 116 5.50 15.62 -11.31
CA GLY A 116 6.12 16.24 -12.49
C GLY A 116 7.18 15.35 -13.15
N PHE A 117 6.96 14.03 -13.12
CA PHE A 117 7.83 13.06 -13.79
C PHE A 117 7.63 13.09 -15.31
N PRO A 118 8.69 12.84 -16.10
CA PRO A 118 8.54 12.64 -17.54
C PRO A 118 7.68 11.40 -17.83
N GLU A 119 6.95 11.43 -18.94
CA GLU A 119 6.07 10.33 -19.32
C GLU A 119 6.86 9.03 -19.47
N GLY A 120 6.33 7.95 -18.87
CA GLY A 120 6.96 6.62 -18.93
C GLY A 120 8.10 6.37 -17.93
N SER A 121 8.46 7.32 -17.06
CA SER A 121 9.47 7.08 -16.02
C SER A 121 8.92 6.40 -14.76
N VAL A 122 7.60 6.29 -14.61
CA VAL A 122 6.94 5.71 -13.43
C VAL A 122 6.18 4.46 -13.84
N GLU A 123 6.50 3.35 -13.19
CA GLU A 123 5.84 2.06 -13.36
C GLU A 123 5.25 1.61 -12.01
N LEU A 124 3.98 1.19 -12.03
CA LEU A 124 3.27 0.67 -10.86
C LEU A 124 3.09 -0.84 -10.99
N TYR A 125 3.54 -1.57 -9.98
CA TYR A 125 3.35 -3.02 -9.85
C TYR A 125 2.45 -3.31 -8.65
N ALA A 126 1.53 -4.27 -8.82
CA ALA A 126 0.69 -4.75 -7.72
C ALA A 126 1.17 -6.14 -7.31
N GLU A 127 1.64 -6.26 -6.08
CA GLU A 127 2.07 -7.52 -5.50
C GLU A 127 1.09 -8.00 -4.43
N LYS A 128 0.87 -9.30 -4.40
CA LYS A 128 -0.01 -9.95 -3.43
C LYS A 128 0.75 -10.26 -2.14
N VAL A 129 0.19 -9.84 -1.02
CA VAL A 129 0.67 -10.24 0.31
C VAL A 129 0.41 -11.74 0.56
N ALA A 130 1.45 -12.48 0.96
CA ALA A 130 1.38 -13.93 1.17
C ALA A 130 0.35 -14.32 2.27
N THR A 131 0.46 -13.70 3.45
CA THR A 131 -0.41 -13.99 4.62
C THR A 131 -1.20 -12.75 5.03
N ARG A 132 -2.44 -12.64 4.52
CA ARG A 132 -3.35 -11.52 4.85
C ARG A 132 -3.61 -11.35 6.36
N GLY A 133 -3.60 -12.44 7.11
CA GLY A 133 -3.91 -12.43 8.54
C GLY A 133 -2.86 -11.73 9.41
N LEU A 134 -1.60 -11.68 8.97
CA LEU A 134 -0.50 -11.12 9.77
C LEU A 134 -0.35 -9.60 9.63
N CYS A 135 -0.91 -9.00 8.58
CA CYS A 135 -0.83 -7.55 8.37
C CYS A 135 -1.90 -6.80 9.17
N ALA A 136 -1.50 -5.93 10.10
CA ALA A 136 -2.43 -5.19 10.96
C ALA A 136 -3.29 -4.20 10.17
N ILE A 137 -2.72 -3.56 9.14
CA ILE A 137 -3.44 -2.56 8.32
C ILE A 137 -4.63 -3.20 7.59
N ALA A 138 -4.39 -4.30 6.89
CA ALA A 138 -5.43 -5.02 6.15
C ALA A 138 -6.55 -5.53 7.09
N GLN A 139 -6.20 -5.94 8.31
CA GLN A 139 -7.18 -6.36 9.33
C GLN A 139 -7.97 -5.18 9.91
N ALA A 140 -7.32 -4.03 10.13
CA ALA A 140 -8.00 -2.81 10.57
C ALA A 140 -9.00 -2.29 9.52
N GLU A 141 -8.66 -2.39 8.24
CA GLU A 141 -9.58 -2.07 7.13
C GLU A 141 -10.73 -3.07 7.05
N SER A 142 -10.44 -4.37 7.20
CA SER A 142 -11.47 -5.40 7.25
C SER A 142 -12.44 -5.20 8.42
N LEU A 143 -11.96 -4.77 9.60
CA LEU A 143 -12.79 -4.39 10.73
C LEU A 143 -13.64 -3.15 10.43
N ARG A 144 -13.05 -2.13 9.78
CA ARG A 144 -13.78 -0.92 9.38
C ARG A 144 -14.97 -1.26 8.48
N TYR A 145 -14.80 -2.10 7.47
CA TYR A 145 -15.91 -2.51 6.59
C TYR A 145 -16.97 -3.32 7.33
N LYS A 146 -16.58 -4.22 8.25
CA LYS A 146 -17.54 -4.98 9.05
C LYS A 146 -18.41 -4.07 9.92
N LEU A 147 -17.83 -3.04 10.53
CA LEU A 147 -18.57 -2.07 11.34
C LEU A 147 -19.46 -1.15 10.50
N LEU A 148 -18.99 -0.72 9.32
CA LEU A 148 -19.82 0.04 8.37
C LEU A 148 -20.99 -0.79 7.84
N GLY A 149 -20.78 -2.10 7.65
CA GLY A 149 -21.82 -3.05 7.26
C GLY A 149 -22.86 -3.34 8.35
N GLY A 150 -22.81 -2.66 9.50
CA GLY A 150 -23.82 -2.77 10.56
C GLY A 150 -23.68 -4.02 11.44
N LEU A 151 -22.57 -4.76 11.34
CA LEU A 151 -22.31 -5.88 12.26
C LEU A 151 -22.09 -5.37 13.69
N ALA A 152 -22.60 -6.11 14.67
CA ALA A 152 -22.37 -5.81 16.07
C ALA A 152 -20.86 -5.84 16.40
N VAL A 153 -20.40 -4.87 17.20
CA VAL A 153 -18.96 -4.66 17.49
C VAL A 153 -18.28 -5.92 18.04
N ARG A 154 -18.90 -6.60 19.02
CA ARG A 154 -18.35 -7.85 19.57
C ARG A 154 -18.18 -8.92 18.48
N ARG A 155 -19.20 -9.11 17.64
CA ARG A 155 -19.19 -10.09 16.55
C ARG A 155 -18.11 -9.76 15.51
N ALA A 156 -17.98 -8.48 15.14
CA ALA A 156 -16.97 -8.03 14.19
C ALA A 156 -15.54 -8.26 14.72
N CYS A 157 -15.27 -7.89 15.98
CA CYS A 157 -13.96 -8.04 16.60
C CYS A 157 -13.55 -9.51 16.75
N TYR A 158 -14.42 -10.36 17.32
CA TYR A 158 -14.10 -11.79 17.45
C TYR A 158 -13.91 -12.48 16.10
N GLY A 159 -14.68 -12.07 15.07
CA GLY A 159 -14.51 -12.59 13.72
C GLY A 159 -13.21 -12.16 13.02
N VAL A 160 -12.48 -11.16 13.53
CA VAL A 160 -11.15 -10.79 13.01
C VAL A 160 -10.06 -11.36 13.91
N LEU A 161 -10.23 -11.33 15.23
CA LEU A 161 -9.31 -12.00 16.16
C LEU A 161 -9.11 -13.47 15.80
N ARG A 162 -10.21 -14.19 15.59
CA ARG A 162 -10.16 -15.60 15.21
C ARG A 162 -9.39 -15.82 13.90
N PHE A 163 -9.63 -14.97 12.90
CA PHE A 163 -8.93 -15.05 11.61
C PHE A 163 -7.42 -14.81 11.74
N ILE A 164 -7.01 -13.90 12.63
CA ILE A 164 -5.59 -13.58 12.90
C ILE A 164 -4.90 -14.75 13.59
N MET A 165 -5.55 -15.35 14.61
CA MET A 165 -5.02 -16.53 15.30
C MET A 165 -4.95 -17.76 14.37
N GLU A 166 -5.97 -17.98 13.54
CA GLU A 166 -5.98 -19.05 12.51
C GLU A 166 -4.86 -18.87 11.46
N SER A 167 -4.44 -17.63 11.22
CA SER A 167 -3.33 -17.32 10.31
C SER A 167 -1.94 -17.52 10.94
N GLY A 168 -1.85 -17.97 12.20
CA GLY A 168 -0.59 -18.29 12.87
C GLY A 168 0.06 -17.14 13.63
N ALA A 169 -0.69 -16.11 14.02
CA ALA A 169 -0.17 -15.07 14.92
C ALA A 169 0.05 -15.63 16.34
N LYS A 170 1.08 -15.14 17.06
CA LYS A 170 1.32 -15.52 18.47
C LYS A 170 0.29 -14.91 19.42
N GLY A 171 -0.27 -13.77 19.04
CA GLY A 171 -1.35 -13.12 19.75
C GLY A 171 -1.81 -11.85 19.04
N CYS A 172 -2.98 -11.37 19.45
CA CYS A 172 -3.62 -10.21 18.87
C CYS A 172 -4.37 -9.41 19.93
N GLU A 173 -4.35 -8.09 19.79
CA GLU A 173 -5.15 -7.15 20.57
C GLU A 173 -5.93 -6.26 19.60
N VAL A 174 -7.26 -6.26 19.73
CA VAL A 174 -8.15 -5.34 19.01
C VAL A 174 -8.83 -4.43 20.02
N VAL A 175 -8.63 -3.13 19.86
CA VAL A 175 -9.27 -2.10 20.67
C VAL A 175 -10.21 -1.28 19.81
N VAL A 176 -11.48 -1.20 20.23
CA VAL A 176 -12.47 -0.32 19.62
C VAL A 176 -12.85 0.75 20.64
N SER A 177 -12.57 2.00 20.31
CA SER A 177 -12.85 3.16 21.15
C SER A 177 -13.87 4.09 20.51
N GLY A 178 -14.78 4.65 21.31
CA GLY A 178 -15.72 5.69 20.88
C GLY A 178 -17.12 5.52 21.45
N LYS A 179 -18.11 6.14 20.80
CA LYS A 179 -19.53 6.08 21.19
C LYS A 179 -20.15 4.77 20.71
N LEU A 180 -20.20 3.79 21.61
CA LEU A 180 -20.66 2.43 21.29
C LEU A 180 -22.18 2.27 21.41
N ARG A 181 -22.71 2.31 22.64
CA ARG A 181 -24.15 2.10 22.92
C ARG A 181 -24.83 3.30 23.58
N GLY A 182 -24.06 4.26 24.08
CA GLY A 182 -24.58 5.43 24.80
C GLY A 182 -23.79 6.69 24.45
N GLN A 183 -24.18 7.82 25.04
CA GLN A 183 -23.56 9.13 24.75
C GLN A 183 -22.12 9.23 25.26
N ARG A 184 -21.79 8.53 26.36
CA ARG A 184 -20.43 8.47 26.91
C ARG A 184 -19.56 7.50 26.10
N ALA A 185 -18.35 7.94 25.78
CA ALA A 185 -17.36 7.10 25.11
C ALA A 185 -16.98 5.89 25.99
N LYS A 186 -16.80 4.73 25.35
CA LYS A 186 -16.30 3.50 25.95
C LYS A 186 -15.17 2.94 25.10
N SER A 187 -14.28 2.17 25.71
CA SER A 187 -13.23 1.42 25.02
C SER A 187 -13.42 -0.05 25.31
N MET A 188 -13.62 -0.85 24.27
CA MET A 188 -13.66 -2.31 24.36
C MET A 188 -12.32 -2.86 23.90
N LYS A 189 -11.69 -3.66 24.74
CA LYS A 189 -10.44 -4.37 24.42
C LYS A 189 -10.77 -5.83 24.26
N PHE A 190 -10.31 -6.42 23.18
CA PHE A 190 -10.39 -7.85 22.90
C PHE A 190 -8.97 -8.34 22.72
N VAL A 191 -8.53 -9.27 23.55
CA VAL A 191 -7.16 -9.79 23.58
C VAL A 191 -7.24 -11.30 23.45
N ASP A 192 -6.35 -11.87 22.65
CA ASP A 192 -6.16 -13.30 22.50
C ASP A 192 -4.67 -13.62 22.29
N GLY A 193 -4.18 -14.72 22.86
CA GLY A 193 -2.78 -15.13 22.81
C GLY A 193 -1.80 -14.26 23.61
N LEU A 194 -0.52 -14.28 23.20
CA LEU A 194 0.57 -13.55 23.84
C LEU A 194 0.72 -12.14 23.24
N MET A 195 0.89 -11.13 24.10
CA MET A 195 1.14 -9.75 23.66
C MET A 195 2.25 -9.10 24.49
N ILE A 196 3.21 -8.49 23.80
CA ILE A 196 4.31 -7.73 24.41
C ILE A 196 4.00 -6.23 24.33
N HIS A 197 4.28 -5.50 25.40
CA HIS A 197 4.04 -4.05 25.47
C HIS A 197 5.30 -3.21 25.69
N SER A 198 6.39 -3.82 26.19
CA SER A 198 7.59 -3.11 26.64
C SER A 198 8.84 -3.62 25.95
N GLY A 199 9.82 -2.72 25.78
CA GLY A 199 11.14 -3.00 25.20
C GLY A 199 11.23 -2.84 23.68
N ASP A 200 12.45 -2.89 23.16
CA ASP A 200 12.73 -2.85 21.72
C ASP A 200 12.09 -3.98 20.89
N PRO A 201 11.86 -5.23 21.39
CA PRO A 201 11.22 -6.26 20.57
C PRO A 201 9.82 -5.89 20.05
N VAL A 202 9.14 -4.93 20.70
CA VAL A 202 7.85 -4.41 20.21
C VAL A 202 7.97 -3.84 18.80
N ASN A 203 9.07 -3.17 18.48
CA ASN A 203 9.26 -2.51 17.19
C ASN A 203 9.35 -3.49 16.02
N TYR A 204 9.76 -4.74 16.27
CA TYR A 204 9.93 -5.76 15.23
C TYR A 204 8.81 -6.80 15.24
N TYR A 205 8.38 -7.26 16.41
CA TYR A 205 7.39 -8.33 16.54
C TYR A 205 5.94 -7.85 16.57
N VAL A 206 5.68 -6.60 16.93
CA VAL A 206 4.32 -6.09 17.02
C VAL A 206 4.04 -5.19 15.82
N ASP A 207 3.11 -5.61 14.98
CA ASP A 207 2.54 -4.74 13.95
C ASP A 207 1.30 -4.04 14.51
N THR A 208 1.19 -2.73 14.26
CA THR A 208 0.11 -1.90 14.80
C THR A 208 -0.52 -1.07 13.71
N ALA A 209 -1.86 -1.04 13.69
CA ALA A 209 -2.62 -0.23 12.76
C ALA A 209 -3.77 0.48 13.46
N VAL A 210 -3.96 1.75 13.11
CA VAL A 210 -5.08 2.58 13.59
C VAL A 210 -5.92 3.00 12.39
N ARG A 211 -7.24 2.87 12.50
CA ARG A 211 -8.20 3.32 11.50
C ARG A 211 -9.39 4.01 12.15
N HIS A 212 -9.97 4.95 11.42
CA HIS A 212 -11.16 5.68 11.83
C HIS A 212 -12.37 5.16 11.06
N VAL A 213 -13.50 5.00 11.77
CA VAL A 213 -14.78 4.60 11.17
C VAL A 213 -15.78 5.71 11.38
N LEU A 214 -16.37 6.18 10.29
CA LEU A 214 -17.39 7.21 10.29
C LEU A 214 -18.76 6.53 10.44
N LEU A 215 -19.41 6.72 11.58
CA LEU A 215 -20.81 6.32 11.81
C LEU A 215 -21.68 7.56 12.01
N ARG A 216 -23.00 7.40 11.88
CA ARG A 216 -23.96 8.50 12.07
C ARG A 216 -23.86 9.17 13.46
N GLN A 217 -23.48 8.41 14.48
CA GLN A 217 -23.33 8.90 15.86
C GLN A 217 -22.01 9.65 16.12
N GLY A 218 -21.05 9.55 15.19
CA GLY A 218 -19.70 10.10 15.32
C GLY A 218 -18.63 9.11 14.83
N VAL A 219 -17.39 9.36 15.23
CA VAL A 219 -16.23 8.56 14.82
C VAL A 219 -15.91 7.48 15.85
N LEU A 220 -15.70 6.24 15.39
CA LEU A 220 -15.07 5.18 16.17
C LEU A 220 -13.59 5.04 15.77
N GLY A 221 -12.73 4.82 16.77
CA GLY A 221 -11.34 4.45 16.59
C GLY A 221 -11.18 2.93 16.68
N ILE A 222 -10.50 2.34 15.70
CA ILE A 222 -10.05 0.95 15.74
C ILE A 222 -8.53 0.98 15.89
N LYS A 223 -8.01 0.20 16.83
CA LYS A 223 -6.60 -0.14 16.92
C LYS A 223 -6.46 -1.65 16.87
N VAL A 224 -5.64 -2.15 15.96
CA VAL A 224 -5.28 -3.58 15.87
C VAL A 224 -3.80 -3.70 16.14
N LYS A 225 -3.42 -4.61 17.04
CA LYS A 225 -2.05 -5.04 17.26
C LYS A 225 -1.96 -6.53 16.99
N ILE A 226 -0.96 -6.94 16.21
CA ILE A 226 -0.70 -8.33 15.88
C ILE A 226 0.73 -8.64 16.29
N MET A 227 0.91 -9.67 17.11
CA MET A 227 2.22 -10.21 17.43
C MET A 227 2.58 -11.27 16.38
N LEU A 228 3.57 -10.95 15.56
CA LEU A 228 4.06 -11.83 14.50
C LEU A 228 4.71 -13.09 15.08
N PRO A 229 4.59 -14.24 14.38
CA PRO A 229 5.36 -15.43 14.70
C PRO A 229 6.87 -15.18 14.48
N TRP A 230 7.70 -16.04 15.09
CA TRP A 230 9.14 -15.99 14.89
C TRP A 230 9.53 -17.10 13.93
N ASP A 231 10.14 -16.73 12.81
CA ASP A 231 10.65 -17.67 11.81
C ASP A 231 12.19 -17.63 11.81
N PRO A 232 12.88 -18.79 11.95
CA PRO A 232 14.34 -18.86 11.93
C PRO A 232 14.96 -18.44 10.59
N THR A 233 14.20 -18.59 9.50
CA THR A 233 14.69 -18.51 8.12
C THR A 233 14.83 -17.07 7.60
N GLU A 234 13.97 -16.15 8.05
CA GLU A 234 13.95 -14.75 7.57
C GLU A 234 14.47 -13.72 8.60
N GLY A 235 14.94 -14.20 9.76
CA GLY A 235 15.42 -13.33 10.84
C GLY A 235 14.36 -12.34 11.34
N TRP A 236 14.78 -11.31 12.08
CA TRP A 236 13.90 -10.29 12.67
C TRP A 236 13.18 -9.39 11.65
N LYS A 237 13.43 -9.56 10.34
CA LYS A 237 12.89 -8.74 9.25
C LYS A 237 11.62 -9.33 8.63
N ALA A 238 10.69 -9.83 9.44
CA ALA A 238 9.37 -10.27 8.97
C ALA A 238 8.48 -9.13 8.40
N ARG A 239 8.97 -7.87 8.35
CA ARG A 239 8.24 -6.71 7.81
C ARG A 239 8.54 -6.39 6.34
N ALA A 240 9.55 -7.02 5.73
CA ALA A 240 10.04 -6.60 4.41
C ALA A 240 10.02 -7.68 3.30
N THR A 241 9.66 -8.93 3.61
CA THR A 241 9.62 -9.97 2.57
C THR A 241 8.45 -10.91 2.82
N CYS A 242 7.36 -10.70 2.11
CA CYS A 242 6.45 -11.80 1.77
C CYS A 242 6.98 -12.58 0.56
N HIS A 243 8.20 -12.26 0.08
CA HIS A 243 8.91 -12.98 -0.97
C HIS A 243 9.57 -14.24 -0.40
N ALA A 244 8.78 -15.29 -0.21
CA ALA A 244 9.32 -16.62 -0.44
C ALA A 244 9.38 -16.83 -1.96
N PRO A 245 10.55 -17.12 -2.58
CA PRO A 245 10.55 -17.74 -3.89
C PRO A 245 9.89 -19.11 -3.75
N ALA A 246 8.67 -19.23 -4.25
CA ALA A 246 8.07 -20.54 -4.51
C ALA A 246 8.99 -21.28 -5.49
N GLY A 247 9.69 -22.31 -5.00
CA GLY A 247 10.37 -23.30 -5.83
C GLY A 247 11.88 -23.16 -5.97
N THR A 248 12.63 -23.45 -4.91
CA THR A 248 13.94 -24.10 -5.07
C THR A 248 13.84 -25.52 -4.51
N HIS A 249 13.28 -26.41 -5.32
CA HIS A 249 13.59 -27.83 -5.20
C HIS A 249 15.10 -27.98 -5.43
N SER A 250 15.84 -28.17 -4.35
CA SER A 250 16.99 -29.07 -4.18
C SER A 250 17.61 -29.72 -5.44
N ILE A 251 18.12 -28.93 -6.39
CA ILE A 251 19.02 -29.43 -7.46
C ILE A 251 20.43 -29.70 -6.91
N ILE A 252 20.85 -28.98 -5.87
CA ILE A 252 22.16 -29.20 -5.21
C ILE A 252 22.20 -30.54 -4.44
N GLY A 253 21.05 -31.04 -3.98
CA GLY A 253 20.96 -32.34 -3.30
C GLY A 253 21.05 -33.55 -4.25
N LEU A 254 20.63 -33.39 -5.51
CA LEU A 254 20.68 -34.46 -6.51
C LEU A 254 22.08 -34.60 -7.12
N LEU A 255 22.80 -33.50 -7.37
CA LEU A 255 24.19 -33.55 -7.85
C LEU A 255 25.16 -34.10 -6.79
N GLY A 256 24.98 -33.73 -5.51
CA GLY A 256 25.80 -34.25 -4.42
C GLY A 256 25.66 -35.76 -4.23
N ARG A 257 24.44 -36.31 -4.41
CA ARG A 257 24.19 -37.76 -4.30
C ARG A 257 24.67 -38.52 -5.53
N TRP A 258 24.68 -37.89 -6.71
CA TRP A 258 25.22 -38.46 -7.95
C TRP A 258 26.76 -38.53 -7.95
N ILE A 259 27.43 -37.47 -7.47
CA ILE A 259 28.90 -37.44 -7.33
C ILE A 259 29.37 -38.44 -6.26
N TRP A 260 28.62 -38.58 -5.16
CA TRP A 260 28.95 -39.56 -4.12
C TRP A 260 28.77 -41.00 -4.61
N ASN A 261 27.70 -41.30 -5.35
CA ASN A 261 27.51 -42.64 -5.94
C ASN A 261 28.51 -42.98 -7.06
N LEU A 262 29.00 -41.99 -7.83
CA LEU A 262 30.06 -42.24 -8.81
C LEU A 262 31.38 -42.62 -8.12
N ASN A 263 31.71 -41.97 -6.99
CA ASN A 263 32.97 -42.23 -6.29
C ASN A 263 32.94 -43.55 -5.51
N VAL A 264 31.77 -43.98 -5.02
CA VAL A 264 31.59 -45.30 -4.38
C VAL A 264 31.62 -46.45 -5.42
N ALA A 265 31.20 -46.20 -6.67
CA ALA A 265 31.29 -47.20 -7.74
C ALA A 265 32.73 -47.39 -8.28
N LEU A 266 33.59 -46.39 -8.16
CA LEU A 266 34.99 -46.41 -8.61
C LEU A 266 35.99 -46.98 -7.58
N GLN A 267 35.54 -47.31 -6.36
CA GLN A 267 36.37 -47.87 -5.28
C GLN A 267 35.97 -49.31 -4.90
N ARG A 268 35.72 -50.18 -5.89
CA ARG A 268 35.78 -51.64 -5.66
C ARG A 268 37.22 -52.14 -5.86
N PRO A 269 37.91 -52.60 -4.80
CA PRO A 269 39.25 -53.14 -4.92
C PRO A 269 39.24 -54.51 -5.61
N LEU A 270 39.94 -54.60 -6.74
CA LEU A 270 40.45 -55.86 -7.29
C LEU A 270 41.63 -56.30 -6.40
N ILE A 271 41.34 -57.06 -5.35
CA ILE A 271 42.34 -57.90 -4.67
C ILE A 271 41.81 -59.33 -4.71
N LYS A 272 42.35 -60.12 -5.65
CA LYS A 272 42.53 -61.58 -5.56
C LYS A 272 43.41 -62.02 -6.73
N SER A 273 44.72 -62.04 -6.49
CA SER A 273 45.73 -62.91 -7.13
C SER A 273 47.09 -62.68 -6.43
N PHE A 274 47.21 -63.17 -5.20
CA PHE A 274 48.34 -63.90 -4.60
C PHE A 274 47.92 -64.33 -3.19
#